data_AF-G9ET80-F1
#
_entry.id   AF-G9ET80-F1
#
_cell.length_a   1.000
_cell.length_b   1.000
_cell.length_c   1.000
_cell.angle_alpha   90.00
_cell.angle_beta   90.00
_cell.angle_gamma   90.00
#
_symmetry.space_group_name_H-M   'P 1'
#
loop_
_entity.id
_entity.type
_entity.pdbx_description
1 polymer ?
#
loop_
_entity_poly.entity_id
_entity_poly.type
_entity_poly.pdbx_seq_one_letter_code
_entity_poly.pdbx_strand_id
1 'polypeptide(L)'
;MHGMPAGLSERQDQRLTNMVHAIEQIKAEHASLPVMTTDQVSLPAAWEQLFATIMQGDKTAALALFNNIPQSDAILQALLLAHPLEYLQELITYCIAAKSAGTLALESEITITPGAFAVLVKDIATTLFHAAKVHFSFGLPTHHAFSRGGSGFCIVDKTAMLIKYRAQTYGSPLKFIIVGTDVNRDNGLSHDLMESASELDICHVDVFDSQVYPYQDHRFIRREFNSLGTDAGQKIKCWSRGQMNYFAVDLSLTPRGPGAAHAALLFALQKIEEQIVSAEKSEQKVMLILPTGWDSHQDETAPCGKSIHGRTMSVAEAQKTRFSDQDLTYFYECIFALYHEHKKSIASIYWGLEGGYNRPMYERQIQLLMSMVLAQLLPQNLNQNEPGALS
;
A
#
# COMPACT_ATOMS: atom_id res chain seq x y z
N MET A 1 -17.45 -0.66 4.97
CA MET A 1 -16.83 -1.97 4.66
C MET A 1 -17.35 -3.12 5.51
N HIS A 2 -18.57 -3.03 6.08
CA HIS A 2 -19.19 -4.17 6.76
C HIS A 2 -19.32 -5.37 5.81
N GLY A 3 -19.00 -6.57 6.30
CA GLY A 3 -19.13 -7.83 5.56
C GLY A 3 -17.93 -8.23 4.71
N MET A 4 -16.95 -7.34 4.54
CA MET A 4 -15.70 -7.65 3.86
C MET A 4 -14.78 -8.46 4.78
N PRO A 5 -14.35 -9.68 4.42
CA PRO A 5 -13.43 -10.45 5.25
C PRO A 5 -12.05 -9.78 5.31
N ALA A 6 -11.39 -9.89 6.45
CA ALA A 6 -10.03 -9.44 6.70
C ALA A 6 -9.21 -10.66 7.13
N GLY A 7 -8.74 -11.44 6.16
CA GLY A 7 -7.95 -12.65 6.39
C GLY A 7 -8.73 -13.87 6.93
N LEU A 8 -9.75 -13.72 7.78
CA LEU A 8 -10.62 -14.79 8.32
C LEU A 8 -12.00 -14.26 8.77
N SER A 9 -12.31 -14.38 10.06
CA SER A 9 -13.59 -14.07 10.70
C SER A 9 -13.71 -12.61 11.11
N GLU A 10 -12.59 -11.89 11.22
CA GLU A 10 -12.62 -10.44 11.40
C GLU A 10 -13.04 -9.77 10.09
N ARG A 11 -13.86 -8.73 10.21
CA ARG A 11 -14.26 -7.91 9.07
C ARG A 11 -13.34 -6.72 8.92
N GLN A 12 -13.14 -6.23 7.70
CA GLN A 12 -12.23 -5.10 7.44
C GLN A 12 -12.61 -3.83 8.22
N ASP A 13 -13.91 -3.56 8.41
CA ASP A 13 -14.38 -2.44 9.24
C ASP A 13 -13.99 -2.61 10.72
N GLN A 14 -14.05 -3.83 11.25
CA GLN A 14 -13.67 -4.13 12.62
C GLN A 14 -12.17 -4.00 12.82
N ARG A 15 -11.38 -4.55 11.88
CA ARG A 15 -9.92 -4.41 11.85
C ARG A 15 -9.51 -2.94 11.90
N LEU A 16 -10.03 -2.12 10.99
CA LEU A 16 -9.72 -0.68 10.95
C LEU A 16 -10.16 0.04 12.24
N THR A 17 -11.31 -0.32 12.80
CA THR A 17 -11.78 0.24 14.09
C THR A 17 -10.79 -0.08 15.22
N ASN A 18 -10.29 -1.31 15.29
CA ASN A 18 -9.31 -1.71 16.29
C ASN A 18 -7.97 -0.97 16.09
N MET A 19 -7.52 -0.81 14.84
CA MET A 19 -6.30 -0.06 14.54
C MET A 19 -6.42 1.42 14.94
N VAL A 20 -7.55 2.06 14.62
CA VAL A 20 -7.83 3.44 15.06
C VAL A 20 -7.83 3.54 16.58
N HIS A 21 -8.44 2.57 17.28
CA HIS A 21 -8.43 2.56 18.74
C HIS A 21 -7.02 2.46 19.32
N ALA A 22 -6.17 1.58 18.79
CA ALA A 22 -4.78 1.44 19.23
C ALA A 22 -3.98 2.73 18.99
N ILE A 23 -4.16 3.39 17.85
CA ILE A 23 -3.49 4.66 17.53
C ILE A 23 -3.96 5.79 18.45
N GLU A 24 -5.26 5.90 18.72
CA GLU A 24 -5.82 6.92 19.62
C GLU A 24 -5.37 6.72 21.07
N GLN A 25 -5.18 5.48 21.53
CA GLN A 25 -4.56 5.20 22.83
C GLN A 25 -3.14 5.76 22.92
N ILE A 26 -2.30 5.51 21.89
CA ILE A 26 -0.94 6.03 21.83
C ILE A 26 -0.94 7.57 21.77
N LYS A 27 -1.83 8.16 20.99
CA LYS A 27 -1.99 9.62 20.89
C LYS A 27 -2.44 10.25 22.21
N ALA A 28 -3.25 9.57 23.02
CA ALA A 28 -3.64 10.04 24.34
C ALA A 28 -2.44 10.16 25.29
N GLU A 29 -1.45 9.29 25.15
CA GLU A 29 -0.18 9.34 25.90
C GLU A 29 0.84 10.32 25.27
N HIS A 30 0.73 10.56 23.95
CA HIS A 30 1.63 11.39 23.16
C HIS A 30 0.85 12.40 22.30
N ALA A 31 0.32 13.45 22.92
CA ALA A 31 -0.55 14.44 22.25
C ALA A 31 0.07 15.16 21.04
N SER A 32 1.41 15.12 20.89
CA SER A 32 2.13 15.68 19.73
C SER A 32 2.11 14.79 18.49
N LEU A 33 1.59 13.56 18.56
CA LEU A 33 1.48 12.65 17.42
C LEU A 33 0.42 13.19 16.43
N PRO A 34 0.81 13.63 15.22
CA PRO A 34 -0.16 14.07 14.22
C PRO A 34 -0.91 12.85 13.68
N VAL A 35 -2.23 12.85 13.84
CA VAL A 35 -3.13 11.82 13.32
C VAL A 35 -4.24 12.51 12.55
N MET A 36 -4.47 12.05 11.32
CA MET A 36 -5.55 12.52 10.46
C MET A 36 -6.49 11.36 10.11
N THR A 37 -7.79 11.61 10.09
CA THR A 37 -8.81 10.66 9.64
C THR A 37 -9.49 11.15 8.36
N THR A 38 -10.13 10.24 7.63
CA THR A 38 -10.91 10.56 6.42
C THR A 38 -12.08 11.49 6.68
N ASP A 39 -12.56 11.59 7.93
CA ASP A 39 -13.63 12.52 8.32
C ASP A 39 -13.17 13.99 8.35
N GLN A 40 -11.86 14.23 8.41
CA GLN A 40 -11.27 15.57 8.42
C GLN A 40 -10.96 16.10 7.02
N VAL A 41 -11.16 15.27 5.97
CA VAL A 41 -10.95 15.68 4.58
C VAL A 41 -12.13 16.54 4.11
N SER A 42 -11.83 17.76 3.68
CA SER A 42 -12.80 18.60 2.96
C SER A 42 -12.74 18.29 1.47
N LEU A 43 -13.85 17.83 0.89
CA LEU A 43 -13.97 17.55 -0.54
C LEU A 43 -14.75 18.66 -1.26
N PRO A 44 -14.48 18.89 -2.56
CA PRO A 44 -15.32 19.73 -3.41
C PRO A 44 -16.79 19.27 -3.37
N ALA A 45 -17.73 20.22 -3.43
CA ALA A 45 -19.16 19.95 -3.30
C ALA A 45 -19.71 18.93 -4.30
N ALA A 46 -19.10 18.82 -5.49
CA ALA A 46 -19.47 17.84 -6.51
C ALA A 46 -19.33 16.38 -6.01
N TRP A 47 -18.30 16.08 -5.22
CA TRP A 47 -18.11 14.75 -4.63
C TRP A 47 -19.16 14.43 -3.57
N GLU A 48 -19.46 15.38 -2.68
CA GLU A 48 -20.49 15.18 -1.65
C GLU A 48 -21.88 15.01 -2.26
N GLN A 49 -22.20 15.75 -3.32
CA GLN A 49 -23.43 15.56 -4.10
C GLN A 49 -23.49 14.15 -4.71
N LEU A 50 -22.40 13.70 -5.35
CA LEU A 50 -22.32 12.34 -5.90
C LEU A 50 -22.55 11.29 -4.81
N PHE A 51 -21.91 11.40 -3.65
CA PHE A 51 -22.09 10.44 -2.55
C PHE A 51 -23.52 10.41 -2.04
N ALA A 52 -24.15 11.57 -1.87
CA ALA A 52 -25.55 11.66 -1.48
C ALA A 52 -26.46 10.96 -2.50
N THR A 53 -26.22 11.16 -3.80
CA THR A 53 -27.00 10.52 -4.87
C THR A 53 -26.79 9.00 -4.94
N ILE A 54 -25.55 8.52 -4.73
CA ILE A 54 -25.27 7.09 -4.54
C ILE A 54 -26.09 6.54 -3.39
N MET A 55 -26.09 7.23 -2.25
CA MET A 55 -26.86 6.83 -1.06
C MET A 55 -28.37 6.95 -1.25
N GLN A 56 -28.87 7.74 -2.20
CA GLN A 56 -30.27 7.76 -2.63
C GLN A 56 -30.61 6.61 -3.58
N GLY A 57 -29.61 6.02 -4.24
CA GLY A 57 -29.77 4.88 -5.14
C GLY A 57 -30.20 5.26 -6.56
N ASP A 58 -30.06 6.55 -6.92
CA ASP A 58 -30.34 7.03 -8.27
C ASP A 58 -29.11 6.83 -9.16
N LYS A 59 -29.07 5.70 -9.87
CA LYS A 59 -27.96 5.34 -10.77
C LYS A 59 -27.74 6.38 -11.86
N THR A 60 -28.81 6.85 -12.49
CA THR A 60 -28.71 7.77 -13.63
C THR A 60 -28.16 9.11 -13.18
N ALA A 61 -28.68 9.66 -12.08
CA ALA A 61 -28.19 10.92 -11.54
C ALA A 61 -26.75 10.79 -10.99
N ALA A 62 -26.40 9.69 -10.32
CA ALA A 62 -25.04 9.47 -9.80
C ALA A 62 -24.01 9.43 -10.94
N LEU A 63 -24.27 8.68 -12.01
CA LEU A 63 -23.36 8.62 -13.16
C LEU A 63 -23.26 9.97 -13.88
N ALA A 64 -24.36 10.73 -13.99
CA ALA A 64 -24.34 12.07 -14.54
C ALA A 64 -23.49 13.03 -13.69
N LEU A 65 -23.62 12.99 -12.37
CA LEU A 65 -22.81 13.79 -11.45
C LEU A 65 -21.32 13.45 -11.56
N PHE A 66 -20.98 12.15 -11.58
CA PHE A 66 -19.61 11.70 -11.72
C PHE A 66 -18.96 12.18 -13.04
N ASN A 67 -19.69 12.08 -14.15
CA ASN A 67 -19.23 12.56 -15.46
C ASN A 67 -19.10 14.09 -15.55
N ASN A 68 -19.77 14.83 -14.66
CA ASN A 68 -19.72 16.29 -14.60
C ASN A 68 -18.67 16.81 -13.61
N ILE A 69 -17.95 15.95 -12.88
CA ILE A 69 -16.81 16.37 -12.07
C ILE A 69 -15.77 17.00 -13.02
N PRO A 70 -15.26 18.21 -12.73
CA PRO A 70 -14.30 18.88 -13.62
C PRO A 70 -13.08 18.01 -13.90
N GLN A 71 -12.63 17.96 -15.16
CA GLN A 71 -11.42 17.21 -15.54
C GLN A 71 -10.14 17.75 -14.86
N SER A 72 -10.18 18.97 -14.32
CA SER A 72 -9.11 19.55 -13.51
C SER A 72 -9.17 19.17 -12.03
N ASP A 73 -10.19 18.42 -11.59
CA ASP A 73 -10.26 17.92 -10.22
C ASP A 73 -9.14 16.92 -9.97
N ALA A 74 -8.29 17.23 -8.98
CA ALA A 74 -7.08 16.46 -8.71
C ALA A 74 -7.37 15.01 -8.27
N ILE A 75 -8.51 14.76 -7.61
CA ILE A 75 -8.88 13.40 -7.18
C ILE A 75 -9.34 12.59 -8.38
N LEU A 76 -10.19 13.18 -9.24
CA LEU A 76 -10.61 12.54 -10.48
C LEU A 76 -9.40 12.24 -11.37
N GLN A 77 -8.48 13.19 -11.54
CA GLN A 77 -7.25 12.97 -12.30
C GLN A 77 -6.46 11.80 -11.74
N ALA A 78 -6.21 11.76 -10.43
CA ALA A 78 -5.49 10.66 -9.81
C ALA A 78 -6.18 9.31 -10.01
N LEU A 79 -7.50 9.25 -9.85
CA LEU A 79 -8.29 8.03 -10.09
C LEU A 79 -8.11 7.53 -11.53
N LEU A 80 -8.20 8.44 -12.50
CA LEU A 80 -8.09 8.12 -13.93
C LEU A 80 -6.68 7.72 -14.38
N LEU A 81 -5.65 7.94 -13.55
CA LEU A 81 -4.29 7.46 -13.84
C LEU A 81 -4.11 5.97 -13.61
N ALA A 82 -4.89 5.35 -12.72
CA ALA A 82 -4.83 3.91 -12.49
C ALA A 82 -6.05 3.18 -13.05
N HIS A 83 -7.23 3.79 -12.98
CA HIS A 83 -8.49 3.14 -13.31
C HIS A 83 -9.20 3.84 -14.47
N PRO A 84 -9.69 3.11 -15.47
CA PRO A 84 -10.47 3.71 -16.53
C PRO A 84 -11.83 4.15 -16.00
N LEU A 85 -12.43 5.14 -16.68
CA LEU A 85 -13.70 5.73 -16.29
C LEU A 85 -14.80 4.67 -16.11
N GLU A 86 -14.83 3.67 -16.98
CA GLU A 86 -15.82 2.59 -16.97
C GLU A 86 -15.78 1.81 -15.66
N TYR A 87 -14.58 1.50 -15.15
CA TYR A 87 -14.44 0.76 -13.90
C TYR A 87 -14.91 1.61 -12.69
N LEU A 88 -14.63 2.91 -12.70
CA LEU A 88 -15.10 3.82 -11.65
C LEU A 88 -16.63 3.97 -11.66
N GLN A 89 -17.25 4.06 -12.84
CA GLN A 89 -18.71 4.05 -13.00
C GLN A 89 -19.34 2.71 -12.56
N GLU A 90 -18.64 1.61 -12.78
CA GLU A 90 -19.04 0.30 -12.31
C GLU A 90 -19.02 0.22 -10.78
N LEU A 91 -17.97 0.73 -10.12
CA LEU A 91 -17.90 0.82 -8.66
C LEU A 91 -19.05 1.65 -8.06
N ILE A 92 -19.42 2.77 -8.70
CA ILE A 92 -20.59 3.58 -8.34
C ILE A 92 -21.86 2.73 -8.43
N THR A 93 -22.02 1.97 -9.53
CA THR A 93 -23.16 1.07 -9.73
C THR A 93 -23.22 -0.03 -8.67
N TYR A 94 -22.07 -0.62 -8.31
CA TYR A 94 -21.98 -1.61 -7.25
C TYR A 94 -22.36 -1.07 -5.88
N CYS A 95 -21.95 0.16 -5.54
CA CYS A 95 -22.36 0.82 -4.30
C CYS A 95 -23.88 0.99 -4.23
N ILE A 96 -24.50 1.40 -5.34
CA ILE A 96 -25.97 1.54 -5.43
C ILE A 96 -26.67 0.19 -5.29
N ALA A 97 -26.18 -0.85 -5.99
CA ALA A 97 -26.74 -2.19 -5.93
C ALA A 97 -26.64 -2.80 -4.51
N ALA A 98 -25.56 -2.50 -3.77
CA ALA A 98 -25.36 -2.95 -2.40
C ALA A 98 -26.40 -2.37 -1.41
N LYS A 99 -27.18 -1.34 -1.78
CA LYS A 99 -28.13 -0.69 -0.85
C LYS A 99 -29.23 -1.62 -0.33
N SER A 100 -29.74 -2.52 -1.17
CA SER A 100 -30.88 -3.38 -0.80
C SER A 100 -30.52 -4.37 0.30
N ALA A 101 -29.30 -4.89 0.29
CA ALA A 101 -28.81 -5.90 1.22
C ALA A 101 -27.76 -5.37 2.23
N GLY A 102 -27.35 -4.10 2.09
CA GLY A 102 -26.26 -3.49 2.86
C GLY A 102 -24.84 -3.84 2.35
N THR A 103 -24.72 -4.90 1.56
CA THR A 103 -23.46 -5.38 0.96
C THR A 103 -23.71 -6.01 -0.42
N LEU A 104 -22.70 -5.97 -1.29
CA LEU A 104 -22.66 -6.73 -2.55
C LEU A 104 -21.34 -7.50 -2.61
N ALA A 105 -21.42 -8.83 -2.65
CA ALA A 105 -20.24 -9.68 -2.89
C ALA A 105 -19.96 -9.78 -4.40
N LEU A 106 -18.70 -9.62 -4.79
CA LEU A 106 -18.21 -9.80 -6.15
C LEU A 106 -17.35 -11.07 -6.25
N GLU A 107 -17.07 -11.54 -7.46
CA GLU A 107 -16.39 -12.82 -7.71
C GLU A 107 -14.93 -12.87 -7.20
N SER A 108 -14.32 -11.73 -6.87
CA SER A 108 -12.90 -11.58 -6.54
C SER A 108 -12.59 -11.40 -5.05
N GLU A 109 -13.39 -12.00 -4.16
CA GLU A 109 -13.28 -11.84 -2.70
C GLU A 109 -13.50 -10.39 -2.24
N ILE A 110 -14.07 -9.55 -3.12
CA ILE A 110 -14.41 -8.16 -2.85
C ILE A 110 -15.84 -8.08 -2.34
N THR A 111 -16.03 -7.32 -1.26
CA THR A 111 -17.36 -6.94 -0.79
C THR A 111 -17.50 -5.42 -0.84
N ILE A 112 -18.48 -4.95 -1.61
CA ILE A 112 -18.81 -3.54 -1.74
C ILE A 112 -19.93 -3.20 -0.77
N THR A 113 -19.84 -2.02 -0.15
CA THR A 113 -20.90 -1.43 0.68
C THR A 113 -21.40 -0.13 0.04
N PRO A 114 -22.61 0.36 0.37
CA PRO A 114 -23.12 1.59 -0.23
C PRO A 114 -22.21 2.81 -0.11
N GLY A 115 -21.46 2.92 0.99
CA GLY A 115 -20.50 3.99 1.22
C GLY A 115 -19.07 3.72 0.72
N ALA A 116 -18.81 2.59 0.06
CA ALA A 116 -17.43 2.20 -0.29
C ALA A 116 -16.75 3.24 -1.19
N PHE A 117 -17.44 3.73 -2.23
CA PHE A 117 -16.88 4.74 -3.13
C PHE A 117 -16.50 6.04 -2.41
N ALA A 118 -17.34 6.50 -1.48
CA ALA A 118 -17.05 7.70 -0.69
C ALA A 118 -15.82 7.51 0.21
N VAL A 119 -15.71 6.36 0.87
CA VAL A 119 -14.54 6.02 1.71
C VAL A 119 -13.26 5.98 0.88
N LEU A 120 -13.30 5.35 -0.30
CA LEU A 120 -12.16 5.27 -1.21
C LEU A 120 -11.70 6.67 -1.65
N VAL A 121 -12.62 7.52 -2.09
CA VAL A 121 -12.32 8.90 -2.51
C VAL A 121 -11.70 9.71 -1.36
N LYS A 122 -12.22 9.58 -0.14
CA LYS A 122 -11.67 10.27 1.04
C LYS A 122 -10.28 9.75 1.43
N ASP A 123 -10.04 8.45 1.35
CA ASP A 123 -8.72 7.84 1.60
C ASP A 123 -7.68 8.31 0.57
N ILE A 124 -8.05 8.33 -0.71
CA ILE A 124 -7.22 8.89 -1.79
C ILE A 124 -6.91 10.36 -1.52
N ALA A 125 -7.92 11.18 -1.21
CA ALA A 125 -7.72 12.60 -0.93
C ALA A 125 -6.80 12.83 0.29
N THR A 126 -6.94 12.03 1.36
CA THR A 126 -6.05 12.06 2.52
C THR A 126 -4.61 11.75 2.09
N THR A 127 -4.42 10.80 1.18
CA THR A 127 -3.10 10.38 0.69
C THR A 127 -2.44 11.42 -0.23
N LEU A 128 -3.22 12.04 -1.11
CA LEU A 128 -2.70 12.99 -2.10
C LEU A 128 -2.37 14.36 -1.49
N PHE A 129 -3.21 14.86 -0.58
CA PHE A 129 -3.15 16.24 -0.11
C PHE A 129 -2.52 16.42 1.26
N HIS A 130 -2.06 15.35 1.90
CA HIS A 130 -1.30 15.46 3.14
C HIS A 130 0.09 16.07 2.89
N ALA A 131 0.49 17.00 3.77
CA ALA A 131 1.72 17.79 3.59
C ALA A 131 2.99 17.15 4.18
N ALA A 132 2.87 16.09 5.00
CA ALA A 132 4.07 15.52 5.63
C ALA A 132 4.94 14.75 4.62
N LYS A 133 6.25 14.84 4.81
CA LYS A 133 7.23 14.09 4.04
C LYS A 133 7.19 12.59 4.29
N VAL A 134 6.81 12.15 5.49
CA VAL A 134 6.68 10.73 5.84
C VAL A 134 5.23 10.51 6.26
N HIS A 135 4.53 9.63 5.56
CA HIS A 135 3.11 9.37 5.76
C HIS A 135 2.89 7.88 6.05
N PHE A 136 2.19 7.57 7.14
CA PHE A 136 1.76 6.22 7.48
C PHE A 136 0.24 6.13 7.30
N SER A 137 -0.20 5.34 6.32
CA SER A 137 -1.60 5.18 5.95
C SER A 137 -2.12 3.83 6.43
N PHE A 138 -3.09 3.89 7.37
CA PHE A 138 -3.84 2.73 7.87
C PHE A 138 -5.20 2.74 7.18
N GLY A 139 -5.31 2.05 6.04
CA GLY A 139 -6.47 2.12 5.16
C GLY A 139 -6.90 0.77 4.61
N LEU A 140 -7.65 0.82 3.51
CA LEU A 140 -7.97 -0.38 2.73
C LEU A 140 -6.73 -0.85 1.96
N PRO A 141 -6.55 -2.16 1.78
CA PRO A 141 -5.46 -2.69 0.96
C PRO A 141 -5.71 -2.36 -0.51
N THR A 142 -4.62 -2.33 -1.29
CA THR A 142 -4.55 -1.77 -2.64
C THR A 142 -3.75 -2.62 -3.61
N HIS A 143 -2.72 -3.33 -3.15
CA HIS A 143 -1.69 -3.93 -4.02
C HIS A 143 -2.15 -5.06 -4.96
N HIS A 144 -3.32 -5.67 -4.71
CA HIS A 144 -3.94 -6.68 -5.56
C HIS A 144 -4.92 -6.10 -6.60
N ALA A 145 -5.32 -4.83 -6.48
CA ALA A 145 -6.25 -4.23 -7.42
C ALA A 145 -5.58 -4.03 -8.78
N PHE A 146 -6.32 -4.33 -9.85
CA PHE A 146 -5.90 -4.07 -11.22
C PHE A 146 -6.66 -2.87 -11.76
N SER A 147 -6.14 -2.29 -12.84
CA SER A 147 -6.73 -1.12 -13.50
C SER A 147 -8.24 -1.26 -13.75
N ARG A 148 -8.71 -2.45 -14.13
CA ARG A 148 -10.12 -2.73 -14.47
C ARG A 148 -10.89 -3.59 -13.47
N GLY A 149 -10.35 -3.83 -12.28
CA GLY A 149 -11.01 -4.76 -11.35
C GLY A 149 -10.31 -4.91 -10.02
N GLY A 150 -11.10 -5.08 -8.97
CA GLY A 150 -10.59 -5.38 -7.63
C GLY A 150 -10.29 -6.87 -7.46
N SER A 151 -9.33 -7.19 -6.60
CA SER A 151 -8.93 -8.55 -6.25
C SER A 151 -8.34 -8.58 -4.84
N GLY A 152 -8.44 -9.71 -4.13
CA GLY A 152 -7.73 -9.92 -2.87
C GLY A 152 -7.98 -8.79 -1.86
N PHE A 153 -9.25 -8.45 -1.64
CA PHE A 153 -9.68 -7.33 -0.77
C PHE A 153 -9.34 -5.92 -1.30
N CYS A 154 -8.59 -5.78 -2.38
CA CYS A 154 -8.19 -4.49 -2.94
C CYS A 154 -9.21 -4.03 -3.99
N ILE A 155 -9.82 -2.85 -3.80
CA ILE A 155 -10.81 -2.31 -4.74
C ILE A 155 -10.17 -1.37 -5.77
N VAL A 156 -9.18 -0.58 -5.35
CA VAL A 156 -8.45 0.36 -6.21
C VAL A 156 -6.95 0.27 -5.91
N ASP A 157 -6.12 0.48 -6.92
CA ASP A 157 -4.67 0.51 -6.79
C ASP A 157 -4.22 1.94 -6.45
N LYS A 158 -4.44 2.32 -5.19
CA LYS A 158 -4.05 3.64 -4.65
C LYS A 158 -2.54 3.87 -4.78
N THR A 159 -1.74 2.81 -4.74
CA THR A 159 -0.28 2.91 -4.82
C THR A 159 0.16 3.30 -6.22
N ALA A 160 -0.34 2.64 -7.28
CA ALA A 160 -0.10 3.07 -8.65
C ALA A 160 -0.67 4.46 -8.94
N MET A 161 -1.85 4.78 -8.40
CA MET A 161 -2.41 6.14 -8.50
C MET A 161 -1.45 7.19 -7.95
N LEU A 162 -0.92 6.98 -6.73
CA LEU A 162 -0.01 7.92 -6.07
C LEU A 162 1.29 8.10 -6.89
N ILE A 163 1.87 7.01 -7.38
CA ILE A 163 3.10 7.04 -8.21
C ILE A 163 2.89 7.90 -9.45
N LYS A 164 1.86 7.58 -10.24
CA LYS A 164 1.58 8.26 -11.50
C LYS A 164 1.19 9.72 -11.27
N TYR A 165 0.40 10.00 -10.23
CA TYR A 165 0.02 11.36 -9.87
C TYR A 165 1.25 12.21 -9.49
N ARG A 166 2.16 11.66 -8.68
CA ARG A 166 3.39 12.36 -8.28
C ARG A 166 4.37 12.52 -9.44
N ALA A 167 4.46 11.54 -10.34
CA ALA A 167 5.26 11.67 -11.56
C ALA A 167 4.81 12.86 -12.44
N GLN A 168 3.50 13.16 -12.46
CA GLN A 168 2.95 14.27 -13.24
C GLN A 168 3.01 15.62 -12.51
N THR A 169 2.95 15.64 -11.19
CA THR A 169 2.70 16.87 -10.41
C THR A 169 3.89 17.38 -9.61
N TYR A 170 4.92 16.59 -9.37
CA TYR A 170 6.05 16.98 -8.51
C TYR A 170 6.92 18.11 -9.09
N GLY A 171 6.83 18.37 -10.41
CA GLY A 171 7.55 19.45 -11.09
C GLY A 171 8.98 19.11 -11.55
N SER A 172 9.52 17.96 -11.11
CA SER A 172 10.79 17.41 -11.60
C SER A 172 10.72 15.88 -11.68
N PRO A 173 11.53 15.22 -12.51
CA PRO A 173 11.60 13.75 -12.56
C PRO A 173 11.87 13.15 -11.18
N LEU A 174 11.13 12.08 -10.85
CA LEU A 174 11.25 11.33 -9.61
C LEU A 174 11.76 9.93 -9.89
N LYS A 175 12.57 9.40 -8.96
CA LYS A 175 12.85 7.97 -8.88
C LYS A 175 11.90 7.36 -7.85
N PHE A 176 11.21 6.31 -8.24
CA PHE A 176 10.30 5.58 -7.37
C PHE A 176 10.96 4.32 -6.87
N ILE A 177 11.08 4.19 -5.54
CA ILE A 177 11.52 2.96 -4.91
C ILE A 177 10.31 2.37 -4.21
N ILE A 178 9.90 1.18 -4.61
CA ILE A 178 8.75 0.47 -4.06
C ILE A 178 9.28 -0.76 -3.33
N VAL A 179 8.94 -0.93 -2.06
CA VAL A 179 9.28 -2.14 -1.30
C VAL A 179 8.02 -2.72 -0.66
N GLY A 180 7.48 -3.74 -1.31
CA GLY A 180 6.38 -4.55 -0.81
C GLY A 180 6.88 -5.57 0.21
N THR A 181 6.23 -5.64 1.37
CA THR A 181 6.56 -6.64 2.42
C THR A 181 5.34 -7.39 2.94
N ASP A 182 4.20 -7.23 2.27
CA ASP A 182 3.04 -8.08 2.43
C ASP A 182 3.38 -9.53 2.05
N VAL A 183 2.76 -10.53 2.67
CA VAL A 183 3.05 -11.93 2.32
C VAL A 183 2.56 -12.29 0.92
N ASN A 184 1.52 -11.61 0.45
CA ASN A 184 0.92 -11.80 -0.85
C ASN A 184 1.59 -10.88 -1.89
N ARG A 185 1.79 -11.41 -3.10
CA ARG A 185 2.48 -10.70 -4.18
C ARG A 185 1.75 -9.41 -4.56
N ASP A 186 2.50 -8.33 -4.83
CA ASP A 186 2.02 -7.07 -5.42
C ASP A 186 1.57 -7.22 -6.89
N ASN A 187 0.75 -8.22 -7.21
CA ASN A 187 0.40 -8.60 -8.58
C ASN A 187 -0.39 -7.51 -9.32
N GLY A 188 -1.34 -6.84 -8.65
CA GLY A 188 -2.12 -5.74 -9.23
C GLY A 188 -1.23 -4.54 -9.50
N LEU A 189 -0.49 -4.10 -8.48
CA LEU A 189 0.46 -2.99 -8.54
C LEU A 189 1.54 -3.19 -9.61
N SER A 190 2.20 -4.35 -9.62
CA SER A 190 3.23 -4.66 -10.62
C SER A 190 2.65 -4.67 -12.03
N HIS A 191 1.42 -5.17 -12.23
CA HIS A 191 0.79 -5.22 -13.53
C HIS A 191 0.44 -3.81 -14.04
N ASP A 192 -0.21 -3.00 -13.20
CA ASP A 192 -0.64 -1.65 -13.56
C ASP A 192 0.55 -0.75 -13.89
N LEU A 193 1.63 -0.82 -13.11
CA LEU A 193 2.85 -0.08 -13.40
C LEU A 193 3.53 -0.56 -14.67
N MET A 194 3.61 -1.87 -14.88
CA MET A 194 4.20 -2.45 -16.08
C MET A 194 3.46 -2.03 -17.36
N GLU A 195 2.13 -1.95 -17.32
CA GLU A 195 1.32 -1.63 -18.50
C GLU A 195 1.29 -0.13 -18.82
N SER A 196 1.38 0.74 -17.82
CA SER A 196 1.05 2.16 -18.00
C SER A 196 2.00 3.16 -17.33
N ALA A 197 3.07 2.70 -16.71
CA ALA A 197 4.08 3.54 -16.09
C ALA A 197 5.51 2.96 -16.20
N SER A 198 5.73 1.99 -17.10
CA SER A 198 7.02 1.32 -17.24
C SER A 198 8.14 2.24 -17.73
N GLU A 199 7.81 3.40 -18.27
CA GLU A 199 8.74 4.46 -18.67
C GLU A 199 9.27 5.28 -17.49
N LEU A 200 8.63 5.21 -16.31
CA LEU A 200 9.12 5.85 -15.09
C LEU A 200 10.31 5.08 -14.51
N ASP A 201 11.25 5.79 -13.89
CA ASP A 201 12.36 5.17 -13.17
C ASP A 201 11.86 4.54 -11.86
N ILE A 202 11.50 3.26 -11.94
CA ILE A 202 10.91 2.47 -10.84
C ILE A 202 11.87 1.34 -10.48
N CYS A 203 12.17 1.21 -9.20
CA CYS A 203 12.74 0.01 -8.60
C CYS A 203 11.71 -0.59 -7.63
N HIS A 204 11.10 -1.70 -8.02
CA HIS A 204 10.11 -2.42 -7.21
C HIS A 204 10.73 -3.70 -6.66
N VAL A 205 10.88 -3.77 -5.34
CA VAL A 205 11.24 -4.97 -4.60
C VAL A 205 9.97 -5.54 -3.98
N ASP A 206 9.51 -6.66 -4.53
CA ASP A 206 8.30 -7.35 -4.07
C ASP A 206 8.72 -8.58 -3.26
N VAL A 207 8.55 -8.49 -1.94
CA VAL A 207 8.79 -9.59 -1.01
C VAL A 207 7.48 -10.30 -0.73
N PHE A 208 7.36 -11.57 -1.11
CA PHE A 208 6.12 -12.34 -1.01
C PHE A 208 6.41 -13.84 -0.85
N ASP A 209 5.41 -14.68 -0.57
CA ASP A 209 5.56 -16.15 -0.62
C ASP A 209 4.74 -16.74 -1.78
N SER A 210 5.41 -17.34 -2.77
CA SER A 210 4.74 -17.89 -3.95
C SER A 210 3.84 -19.10 -3.68
N GLN A 211 3.94 -19.70 -2.49
CA GLN A 211 3.14 -20.86 -2.10
C GLN A 211 1.77 -20.50 -1.54
N VAL A 212 1.53 -19.22 -1.23
CA VAL A 212 0.24 -18.70 -0.78
C VAL A 212 -0.39 -17.83 -1.86
N TYR A 213 -1.60 -17.31 -1.62
CA TYR A 213 -2.31 -16.47 -2.59
C TYR A 213 -1.40 -15.35 -3.15
N PRO A 214 -1.44 -15.03 -4.46
CA PRO A 214 -2.24 -15.62 -5.53
C PRO A 214 -1.58 -16.86 -6.21
N TYR A 215 -0.63 -17.53 -5.55
CA TYR A 215 0.10 -18.71 -6.02
C TYR A 215 0.96 -18.43 -7.28
N GLN A 216 1.64 -17.29 -7.29
CA GLN A 216 2.40 -16.80 -8.43
C GLN A 216 3.91 -16.88 -8.16
N ASP A 217 4.54 -17.93 -8.69
CA ASP A 217 6.00 -18.12 -8.61
C ASP A 217 6.75 -17.40 -9.75
N HIS A 218 8.08 -17.56 -9.78
CA HIS A 218 8.93 -17.03 -10.86
C HIS A 218 8.52 -17.49 -12.28
N ARG A 219 7.83 -18.63 -12.45
CA ARG A 219 7.34 -19.06 -13.77
C ARG A 219 6.14 -18.22 -14.19
N PHE A 220 5.29 -17.83 -13.25
CA PHE A 220 4.21 -16.88 -13.51
C PHE A 220 4.78 -15.52 -13.94
N ILE A 221 5.69 -14.96 -13.14
CA ILE A 221 6.32 -13.66 -13.39
C ILE A 221 7.07 -13.65 -14.73
N ARG A 222 7.78 -14.74 -15.06
CA ARG A 222 8.42 -14.91 -16.38
C ARG A 222 7.44 -14.73 -17.54
N ARG A 223 6.22 -15.26 -17.43
CA ARG A 223 5.21 -15.12 -18.49
C ARG A 223 4.68 -13.71 -18.56
N GLU A 224 4.45 -13.08 -17.41
CA GLU A 224 3.97 -11.70 -17.31
C GLU A 224 4.96 -10.70 -17.95
N PHE A 225 6.25 -10.82 -17.65
CA PHE A 225 7.31 -9.98 -18.24
C PHE A 225 7.81 -10.48 -19.60
N ASN A 226 7.34 -11.63 -20.08
CA ASN A 226 7.84 -12.30 -21.29
C ASN A 226 9.38 -12.43 -21.33
N SER A 227 10.01 -12.72 -20.17
CA SER A 227 11.47 -12.79 -20.02
C SER A 227 11.88 -13.74 -18.89
N LEU A 228 13.07 -14.35 -18.98
CA LEU A 228 13.58 -15.29 -17.97
C LEU A 228 13.95 -14.63 -16.63
N GLY A 229 14.11 -13.30 -16.63
CA GLY A 229 14.67 -12.55 -15.51
C GLY A 229 16.16 -12.82 -15.31
N THR A 230 16.88 -11.80 -14.87
CA THR A 230 18.29 -11.90 -14.50
C THR A 230 18.41 -12.40 -13.05
N ASP A 231 19.50 -13.09 -12.75
CA ASP A 231 19.81 -13.48 -11.37
C ASP A 231 20.32 -12.26 -10.59
N ALA A 232 19.70 -11.98 -9.46
CA ALA A 232 20.10 -10.93 -8.53
C ALA A 232 20.84 -11.50 -7.30
N GLY A 233 21.14 -12.80 -7.31
CA GLY A 233 21.76 -13.50 -6.19
C GLY A 233 20.73 -13.97 -5.16
N GLN A 234 21.14 -14.87 -4.25
CA GLN A 234 20.29 -15.39 -3.17
C GLN A 234 18.94 -15.99 -3.64
N LYS A 235 18.90 -16.52 -4.88
CA LYS A 235 17.68 -17.02 -5.56
C LYS A 235 16.64 -15.94 -5.87
N ILE A 236 17.00 -14.67 -5.77
CA ILE A 236 16.18 -13.53 -6.16
C ILE A 236 16.36 -13.30 -7.66
N LYS A 237 15.26 -13.00 -8.36
CA LYS A 237 15.29 -12.66 -9.79
C LYS A 237 14.83 -11.23 -10.02
N CYS A 238 15.42 -10.61 -11.04
CA CYS A 238 15.04 -9.27 -11.50
C CYS A 238 14.48 -9.35 -12.92
N TRP A 239 13.38 -8.66 -13.18
CA TRP A 239 12.84 -8.40 -14.50
C TRP A 239 12.82 -6.91 -14.78
N SER A 240 12.85 -6.55 -16.05
CA SER A 240 12.78 -5.15 -16.45
C SER A 240 11.81 -4.97 -17.61
N ARG A 241 11.06 -3.87 -17.60
CA ARG A 241 10.24 -3.40 -18.72
C ARG A 241 10.32 -1.87 -18.74
N GLY A 242 10.73 -1.29 -19.86
CA GLY A 242 11.07 0.13 -19.92
C GLY A 242 12.19 0.47 -18.93
N GLN A 243 11.96 1.46 -18.07
CA GLN A 243 12.81 1.88 -16.96
C GLN A 243 12.42 1.24 -15.61
N MET A 244 11.32 0.47 -15.56
CA MET A 244 10.92 -0.28 -14.37
C MET A 244 11.77 -1.54 -14.21
N ASN A 245 12.33 -1.73 -13.01
CA ASN A 245 12.96 -2.97 -12.55
C ASN A 245 12.11 -3.58 -11.43
N TYR A 246 11.83 -4.88 -11.53
CA TYR A 246 11.02 -5.65 -10.60
C TYR A 246 11.84 -6.82 -10.04
N PHE A 247 12.10 -6.80 -8.74
CA PHE A 247 12.79 -7.85 -8.01
C PHE A 247 11.78 -8.72 -7.27
N ALA A 248 11.74 -10.01 -7.59
CA ALA A 248 10.92 -10.98 -6.88
C ALA A 248 11.72 -11.64 -5.76
N VAL A 249 11.37 -11.33 -4.51
CA VAL A 249 12.02 -11.87 -3.32
C VAL A 249 11.07 -12.88 -2.67
N ASP A 250 11.10 -14.12 -3.17
CA ASP A 250 10.22 -15.18 -2.71
C ASP A 250 10.68 -15.76 -1.35
N LEU A 251 9.88 -15.55 -0.31
CA LEU A 251 10.11 -16.01 1.07
C LEU A 251 10.23 -17.54 1.17
N SER A 252 9.60 -18.29 0.27
CA SER A 252 9.75 -19.75 0.21
C SER A 252 11.16 -20.18 -0.23
N LEU A 253 11.87 -19.30 -0.95
CA LEU A 253 13.20 -19.53 -1.48
C LEU A 253 14.30 -18.81 -0.69
N THR A 254 13.92 -17.81 0.12
CA THR A 254 14.82 -16.92 0.86
C THR A 254 14.66 -17.06 2.38
N PRO A 255 14.92 -18.24 2.96
CA PRO A 255 14.72 -18.45 4.39
C PRO A 255 15.67 -17.58 5.23
N ARG A 256 15.30 -17.41 6.50
CA ARG A 256 16.11 -16.76 7.53
C ARG A 256 17.54 -17.32 7.55
N GLY A 257 18.51 -16.42 7.39
CA GLY A 257 19.93 -16.70 7.59
C GLY A 257 20.38 -16.44 9.04
N PRO A 258 21.68 -16.62 9.35
CA PRO A 258 22.24 -16.41 10.70
C PRO A 258 22.41 -14.93 11.11
N GLY A 259 21.78 -14.00 10.39
CA GLY A 259 21.96 -12.55 10.56
C GLY A 259 21.02 -11.92 11.59
N ALA A 260 21.18 -10.60 11.76
CA ALA A 260 20.38 -9.78 12.67
C ALA A 260 18.91 -9.61 12.22
N ALA A 261 18.65 -9.77 10.91
CA ALA A 261 17.32 -9.69 10.31
C ALA A 261 17.16 -10.70 9.16
N HIS A 262 15.91 -10.93 8.75
CA HIS A 262 15.56 -11.80 7.64
C HIS A 262 16.23 -11.37 6.32
N ALA A 263 16.73 -12.33 5.54
CA ALA A 263 17.52 -12.08 4.33
C ALA A 263 16.77 -11.22 3.29
N ALA A 264 15.46 -11.45 3.16
CA ALA A 264 14.60 -10.66 2.27
C ALA A 264 14.58 -9.15 2.63
N LEU A 265 14.49 -8.81 3.92
CA LEU A 265 14.50 -7.41 4.37
C LEU A 265 15.89 -6.79 4.20
N LEU A 266 16.95 -7.55 4.44
CA LEU A 266 18.32 -7.09 4.19
C LEU A 266 18.54 -6.75 2.71
N PHE A 267 18.05 -7.60 1.80
CA PHE A 267 18.09 -7.33 0.37
C PHE A 267 17.30 -6.06 0.00
N ALA A 268 16.09 -5.92 0.55
CA ALA A 268 15.25 -4.74 0.31
C ALA A 268 15.93 -3.45 0.78
N LEU A 269 16.47 -3.43 2.00
CA LEU A 269 17.21 -2.28 2.55
C LEU A 269 18.43 -1.93 1.69
N GLN A 270 19.21 -2.93 1.27
CA GLN A 270 20.34 -2.73 0.36
C GLN A 270 19.87 -2.08 -0.95
N LYS A 271 18.76 -2.54 -1.54
CA LYS A 271 18.24 -1.97 -2.78
C LYS A 271 17.75 -0.54 -2.59
N ILE A 272 17.09 -0.23 -1.48
CA ILE A 272 16.69 1.14 -1.16
C ILE A 272 17.92 2.06 -1.14
N GLU A 273 18.97 1.70 -0.38
CA GLU A 273 20.19 2.48 -0.27
C GLU A 273 20.89 2.66 -1.63
N GLU A 274 21.07 1.57 -2.39
CA GLU A 274 21.67 1.60 -3.74
C GLU A 274 20.91 2.56 -4.67
N GLN A 275 19.57 2.53 -4.64
CA GLN A 275 18.74 3.39 -5.49
C GLN A 275 18.75 4.84 -5.04
N ILE A 276 18.80 5.13 -3.73
CA ILE A 276 18.96 6.50 -3.21
C ILE A 276 20.30 7.07 -3.66
N VAL A 277 21.40 6.35 -3.46
CA VAL A 277 22.74 6.78 -3.87
C VAL A 277 22.83 6.98 -5.39
N SER A 278 22.15 6.13 -6.16
CA SER A 278 22.05 6.29 -7.62
C SER A 278 21.31 7.57 -8.01
N ALA A 279 20.16 7.85 -7.36
CA ALA A 279 19.37 9.07 -7.60
C ALA A 279 20.15 10.35 -7.24
N GLU A 280 20.94 10.30 -6.16
CA GLU A 280 21.79 11.43 -5.77
C GLU A 280 22.84 11.76 -6.84
N LYS A 281 23.45 10.74 -7.45
CA LYS A 281 24.41 10.91 -8.54
C LYS A 281 23.78 11.48 -9.81
N SER A 282 22.49 11.23 -10.04
CA SER A 282 21.73 11.78 -11.16
C SER A 282 20.96 13.06 -10.81
N GLU A 283 21.18 13.64 -9.63
CA GLU A 283 20.47 14.81 -9.10
C GLU A 283 18.94 14.66 -9.09
N GLN A 284 18.45 13.42 -9.02
CA GLN A 284 17.04 13.07 -8.99
C GLN A 284 16.54 12.93 -7.55
N LYS A 285 15.30 13.36 -7.29
CA LYS A 285 14.66 13.12 -5.99
C LYS A 285 14.02 11.74 -5.93
N VAL A 286 13.99 11.16 -4.74
CA VAL A 286 13.42 9.84 -4.46
C VAL A 286 12.07 9.95 -3.80
N MET A 287 11.10 9.18 -4.29
CA MET A 287 9.90 8.84 -3.55
C MET A 287 9.97 7.37 -3.14
N LEU A 288 9.99 7.12 -1.83
CA LEU A 288 9.99 5.77 -1.27
C LEU A 288 8.55 5.37 -0.93
N ILE A 289 8.14 4.19 -1.37
CA ILE A 289 6.77 3.70 -1.30
C ILE A 289 6.80 2.31 -0.72
N LEU A 290 6.11 2.12 0.40
CA LEU A 290 6.19 0.91 1.22
C LEU A 290 4.77 0.34 1.37
N PRO A 291 4.25 -0.40 0.37
CA PRO A 291 3.04 -1.19 0.53
C PRO A 291 3.36 -2.41 1.40
N THR A 292 3.24 -2.26 2.72
CA THR A 292 3.66 -3.29 3.68
C THR A 292 2.46 -4.00 4.26
N GLY A 293 2.51 -5.32 4.37
CA GLY A 293 1.55 -6.11 5.14
C GLY A 293 2.21 -6.75 6.35
N TRP A 294 1.50 -6.82 7.47
CA TRP A 294 1.97 -7.57 8.65
C TRP A 294 1.57 -9.04 8.63
N ASP A 295 0.87 -9.49 7.59
CA ASP A 295 0.57 -10.90 7.39
C ASP A 295 1.77 -11.74 6.94
N SER A 296 2.89 -11.08 6.62
CA SER A 296 4.23 -11.69 6.52
C SER A 296 4.87 -11.97 7.88
N HIS A 297 4.22 -11.62 9.00
CA HIS A 297 4.69 -11.93 10.34
C HIS A 297 4.50 -13.42 10.71
N GLN A 298 5.40 -13.95 11.53
CA GLN A 298 5.37 -15.36 11.94
C GLN A 298 4.14 -15.72 12.78
N ASP A 299 3.63 -14.75 13.56
CA ASP A 299 2.45 -14.92 14.42
C ASP A 299 1.12 -14.61 13.70
N GLU A 300 1.17 -14.25 12.41
CA GLU A 300 -0.05 -14.17 11.60
C GLU A 300 -0.72 -15.57 11.51
N THR A 301 -2.04 -15.57 11.51
CA THR A 301 -2.89 -16.76 11.47
C THR A 301 -3.82 -16.84 10.26
N ALA A 302 -3.93 -15.76 9.47
CA ALA A 302 -4.77 -15.71 8.28
C ALA A 302 -4.33 -16.73 7.21
N PRO A 303 -5.27 -17.52 6.63
CA PRO A 303 -4.99 -18.46 5.56
C PRO A 303 -4.35 -17.84 4.33
N CYS A 304 -4.65 -16.57 4.00
CA CYS A 304 -4.02 -15.89 2.87
C CYS A 304 -2.49 -15.86 2.97
N GLY A 305 -1.92 -15.86 4.19
CA GLY A 305 -0.48 -15.90 4.44
C GLY A 305 0.07 -17.23 4.94
N LYS A 306 -0.79 -18.20 5.29
CA LYS A 306 -0.40 -19.44 6.00
C LYS A 306 -0.96 -20.73 5.41
N SER A 307 -1.95 -20.69 4.50
CA SER A 307 -2.50 -21.90 3.88
C SER A 307 -1.66 -22.31 2.68
N ILE A 308 -0.87 -23.37 2.85
CA ILE A 308 -0.01 -23.93 1.81
C ILE A 308 -0.50 -25.34 1.49
N HIS A 309 -0.90 -25.57 0.24
CA HIS A 309 -1.41 -26.87 -0.24
C HIS A 309 -2.51 -27.48 0.64
N GLY A 310 -3.45 -26.64 1.11
CA GLY A 310 -4.57 -27.07 1.95
C GLY A 310 -4.20 -27.39 3.40
N ARG A 311 -2.98 -27.03 3.85
CA ARG A 311 -2.54 -27.17 5.23
C ARG A 311 -2.07 -25.82 5.77
N THR A 312 -2.33 -25.58 7.05
CA THR A 312 -1.77 -24.42 7.75
C THR A 312 -0.27 -24.64 7.97
N MET A 313 0.53 -23.63 7.62
CA MET A 313 1.96 -23.55 7.90
C MET A 313 2.25 -23.82 9.38
N SER A 314 3.29 -24.62 9.66
CA SER A 314 3.71 -24.89 11.03
C SER A 314 4.44 -23.69 11.64
N VAL A 315 4.46 -23.61 12.99
CA VAL A 315 5.21 -22.57 13.71
C VAL A 315 6.69 -22.57 13.34
N ALA A 316 7.30 -23.76 13.21
CA ALA A 316 8.71 -23.89 12.84
C ALA A 316 9.00 -23.36 11.43
N GLU A 317 8.09 -23.62 10.47
CA GLU A 317 8.24 -23.09 9.11
C GLU A 317 8.00 -21.58 9.06
N ALA A 318 7.04 -21.07 9.84
CA ALA A 318 6.80 -19.64 9.98
C ALA A 318 8.03 -18.92 10.53
N GLN A 319 8.64 -19.39 11.62
CA GLN A 319 9.87 -18.79 12.17
C GLN A 319 11.04 -18.75 11.17
N LYS A 320 11.08 -19.70 10.23
CA LYS A 320 12.10 -19.81 9.21
C LYS A 320 11.87 -18.89 8.01
N THR A 321 10.61 -18.63 7.63
CA THR A 321 10.26 -17.97 6.35
C THR A 321 9.44 -16.69 6.51
N ARG A 322 9.10 -16.30 7.73
CA ARG A 322 8.30 -15.12 8.07
C ARG A 322 9.08 -14.20 8.98
N PHE A 323 8.64 -12.95 9.03
CA PHE A 323 9.26 -11.93 9.86
C PHE A 323 8.84 -12.06 11.32
N SER A 324 9.75 -11.73 12.23
CA SER A 324 9.51 -11.56 13.65
C SER A 324 9.43 -10.07 14.00
N ASP A 325 9.03 -9.76 15.23
CA ASP A 325 9.09 -8.39 15.77
C ASP A 325 10.47 -7.76 15.59
N GLN A 326 11.53 -8.55 15.80
CA GLN A 326 12.91 -8.08 15.69
C GLN A 326 13.27 -7.71 14.25
N ASP A 327 12.79 -8.46 13.27
CA ASP A 327 13.05 -8.18 11.85
C ASP A 327 12.33 -6.90 11.41
N LEU A 328 11.07 -6.75 11.79
CA LEU A 328 10.27 -5.58 11.43
C LEU A 328 10.79 -4.32 12.14
N THR A 329 11.15 -4.43 13.42
CA THR A 329 11.77 -3.32 14.16
C THR A 329 13.06 -2.89 13.51
N TYR A 330 13.96 -3.84 13.17
CA TYR A 330 15.20 -3.54 12.47
C TYR A 330 14.94 -2.85 11.12
N PHE A 331 13.94 -3.31 10.36
CA PHE A 331 13.55 -2.67 9.11
C PHE A 331 13.10 -1.22 9.33
N TYR A 332 12.25 -0.95 10.33
CA TYR A 332 11.80 0.42 10.65
C TYR A 332 12.97 1.34 11.01
N GLU A 333 13.86 0.87 11.87
CA GLU A 333 15.07 1.60 12.29
C GLU A 333 15.94 1.96 11.08
N CYS A 334 16.20 0.99 10.19
CA CYS A 334 17.01 1.25 9.00
C CYS A 334 16.33 2.22 8.02
N ILE A 335 15.01 2.13 7.80
CA ILE A 335 14.30 3.09 6.94
C ILE A 335 14.40 4.51 7.51
N PHE A 336 14.25 4.67 8.83
CA PHE A 336 14.34 5.99 9.46
C PHE A 336 15.77 6.52 9.46
N ALA A 337 16.78 5.67 9.65
CA ALA A 337 18.18 6.04 9.49
C ALA A 337 18.48 6.53 8.06
N LEU A 338 18.07 5.78 7.03
CA LEU A 338 18.21 6.17 5.62
C LEU A 338 17.48 7.49 5.32
N TYR A 339 16.29 7.69 5.88
CA TYR A 339 15.57 8.95 5.75
C TYR A 339 16.37 10.14 6.31
N HIS A 340 16.97 9.98 7.49
CA HIS A 340 17.75 11.04 8.12
C HIS A 340 19.06 11.31 7.38
N GLU A 341 19.75 10.27 6.94
CA GLU A 341 21.00 10.38 6.17
C GLU A 341 20.79 11.07 4.82
N HIS A 342 19.71 10.73 4.13
CA HIS A 342 19.41 11.20 2.77
C HIS A 342 18.24 12.18 2.69
N LYS A 343 17.99 12.93 3.78
CA LYS A 343 16.80 13.80 3.93
C LYS A 343 16.60 14.83 2.81
N LYS A 344 17.70 15.27 2.19
CA LYS A 344 17.66 16.22 1.06
C LYS A 344 17.24 15.55 -0.24
N SER A 345 17.53 14.27 -0.41
CA SER A 345 17.34 13.51 -1.65
C SER A 345 15.98 12.84 -1.69
N ILE A 346 15.43 12.50 -0.52
CA ILE A 346 14.08 11.93 -0.37
C ILE A 346 13.04 13.05 -0.40
N ALA A 347 12.23 13.05 -1.46
CA ALA A 347 11.06 13.91 -1.62
C ALA A 347 9.98 13.56 -0.59
N SER A 348 9.63 12.27 -0.52
CA SER A 348 8.64 11.75 0.41
C SER A 348 8.78 10.24 0.62
N ILE A 349 8.22 9.76 1.73
CA ILE A 349 8.02 8.36 2.07
C ILE A 349 6.51 8.15 2.28
N TYR A 350 5.92 7.26 1.50
CA TYR A 350 4.56 6.78 1.70
C TYR A 350 4.59 5.35 2.21
N TRP A 351 4.06 5.13 3.40
CA TRP A 351 3.95 3.83 4.05
C TRP A 351 2.48 3.42 4.07
N GLY A 352 2.08 2.51 3.19
CA GLY A 352 0.71 2.01 3.09
C GLY A 352 0.58 0.65 3.76
N LEU A 353 -0.29 0.52 4.76
CA LEU A 353 -0.59 -0.79 5.34
C LEU A 353 -1.55 -1.56 4.43
N GLU A 354 -1.13 -2.74 4.01
CA GLU A 354 -1.87 -3.71 3.22
C GLU A 354 -2.51 -4.75 4.16
N GLY A 355 -1.98 -5.98 4.19
CA GLY A 355 -2.44 -7.10 5.00
C GLY A 355 -1.98 -7.10 6.47
N GLY A 356 -2.35 -8.15 7.19
CA GLY A 356 -2.12 -8.34 8.63
C GLY A 356 -3.42 -8.29 9.43
N TYR A 357 -3.85 -9.44 9.92
CA TYR A 357 -5.25 -9.71 10.28
C TYR A 357 -5.39 -10.33 11.68
N ASN A 358 -4.32 -10.88 12.24
CA ASN A 358 -4.34 -11.34 13.63
C ASN A 358 -4.29 -10.13 14.58
N ARG A 359 -5.36 -9.88 15.34
CA ARG A 359 -5.48 -8.70 16.21
C ARG A 359 -4.36 -8.51 17.23
N PRO A 360 -4.05 -9.47 18.11
CA PRO A 360 -2.91 -9.34 19.02
C PRO A 360 -1.61 -9.00 18.31
N MET A 361 -1.38 -9.56 17.12
CA MET A 361 -0.19 -9.30 16.32
C MET A 361 -0.20 -7.87 15.74
N TYR A 362 -1.25 -7.44 15.04
CA TYR A 362 -1.25 -6.11 14.41
C TYR A 362 -1.29 -4.98 15.45
N GLU A 363 -1.99 -5.15 16.59
CA GLU A 363 -1.98 -4.13 17.66
C GLU A 363 -0.56 -3.97 18.24
N ARG A 364 0.18 -5.09 18.38
CA ARG A 364 1.58 -5.07 18.78
C ARG A 364 2.48 -4.40 17.73
N GLN A 365 2.27 -4.66 16.44
CA GLN A 365 3.04 -4.00 15.39
C GLN A 365 2.76 -2.49 15.31
N ILE A 366 1.52 -2.05 15.56
CA ILE A 366 1.19 -0.61 15.71
C ILE A 366 2.03 -0.01 16.85
N GLN A 367 2.06 -0.66 18.01
CA GLN A 367 2.85 -0.17 19.15
C GLN A 367 4.34 -0.09 18.82
N LEU A 368 4.91 -1.13 18.19
CA LEU A 368 6.31 -1.15 17.79
C LEU A 368 6.62 -0.02 16.79
N LEU A 369 5.87 0.06 15.69
CA LEU A 369 6.08 1.09 14.67
C LEU A 369 5.91 2.50 15.25
N MET A 370 4.84 2.76 16.00
CA MET A 370 4.60 4.07 16.60
C MET A 370 5.66 4.45 17.63
N SER A 371 6.15 3.50 18.44
CA SER A 371 7.25 3.77 19.37
C SER A 371 8.51 4.26 18.65
N MET A 372 8.80 3.69 17.47
CA MET A 372 9.92 4.14 16.63
C MET A 372 9.66 5.50 15.99
N VAL A 373 8.43 5.76 15.51
CA VAL A 373 8.03 7.08 14.99
C VAL A 373 8.20 8.17 16.04
N LEU A 374 7.72 7.92 17.27
CA LEU A 374 7.83 8.83 18.40
C LEU A 374 9.29 9.08 18.80
N ALA A 375 10.13 8.04 18.78
CA ALA A 375 11.52 8.13 19.21
C ALA A 375 12.45 8.77 18.16
N GLN A 376 12.22 8.50 16.86
CA GLN A 376 13.18 8.80 15.81
C GLN A 376 12.71 9.84 14.79
N LEU A 377 11.41 9.99 14.55
CA LEU A 377 10.88 10.92 13.53
C LEU A 377 10.32 12.20 14.14
N LEU A 378 9.49 12.11 15.19
CA LEU A 378 8.82 13.29 15.76
C LEU A 378 9.76 14.35 16.38
N PRO A 379 10.81 14.01 17.16
CA PRO A 379 11.65 15.00 17.81
C PRO A 379 12.31 15.98 16.82
N GLN A 380 12.48 15.57 15.56
CA GLN A 380 13.07 16.40 14.52
C GLN A 380 12.06 17.28 13.80
N ASN A 381 10.79 16.87 13.70
CA ASN A 381 9.77 17.70 13.05
C ASN A 381 9.40 18.93 13.90
N LEU A 382 9.44 18.81 15.24
CA LEU A 382 9.20 19.94 16.14
C LEU A 382 10.31 21.02 16.09
N ASN A 383 11.54 20.62 15.78
CA ASN A 383 12.68 21.53 15.62
C ASN A 383 12.78 22.16 14.21
N GLN A 384 11.90 21.78 13.27
CA GLN A 384 11.94 22.20 11.86
C GLN A 384 10.71 22.99 11.40
N ASN A 385 9.98 23.64 12.30
CA ASN A 385 9.04 24.71 11.94
C ASN A 385 9.82 25.94 11.41
N GLU A 386 10.45 25.81 10.23
CA GLU A 386 10.85 26.96 9.41
C GLU A 386 9.61 27.47 8.64
N PRO A 387 9.37 28.79 8.63
CA PRO A 387 8.24 29.37 7.93
C PRO A 387 8.54 29.44 6.42
N GLY A 388 7.86 28.62 5.61
CA GLY A 388 7.81 28.85 4.17
C GLY A 388 7.57 27.61 3.31
N ALA A 389 6.32 27.19 3.16
CA ALA A 389 5.84 26.45 1.99
C ALA A 389 4.30 26.43 1.97
N LEU A 390 3.70 27.59 1.73
CA LEU A 390 2.35 27.70 1.17
C LEU A 390 2.45 28.69 0.01
N SER A 391 2.52 28.16 -1.20
CA SER A 391 2.16 28.85 -2.45
C SER A 391 1.71 27.81 -3.46
#